data_AF-A0A838FNI4-F1
#
_entry.id   AF-A0A838FNI4-F1
#
_cell.length_a   1.000
_cell.length_b   1.000
_cell.length_c   1.000
_cell.angle_alpha   90.00
_cell.angle_beta   90.00
_cell.angle_gamma   90.00
#
_symmetry.space_group_name_H-M   'P 1'
#
loop_
_entity.id
_entity.type
_entity.pdbx_description
1 polymer ?
#
loop_
_entity_poly.entity_id
_entity_poly.type
_entity_poly.pdbx_seq_one_letter_code
_entity_poly.pdbx_strand_id
1 'polypeptide(L)'
;MRTCRLPALLLLLCAAFSARAEPLLPVERGATWHYHATDSADPRAPGNVTVRVAGTEEFDGRPVLRVETIAADAVVKTELISVDERGVHCYRRTTAQGNTLRFQPPQMLLPAALHLGATWSFIEDDGAGEVRQEFTVAAEEDVT
;
A
#
# COMPACT_ATOMS: atom_id res chain seq x y z
N MET A 1 -43.37 37.17 18.11
CA MET A 1 -43.39 36.10 17.08
C MET A 1 -41.96 35.61 16.86
N ARG A 2 -41.61 34.44 17.38
CA ARG A 2 -40.27 33.83 17.23
C ARG A 2 -40.32 32.84 16.07
N THR A 3 -39.78 33.23 14.92
CA THR A 3 -39.65 32.32 13.77
C THR A 3 -38.44 31.41 13.96
N CYS A 4 -38.73 30.13 14.13
CA CYS A 4 -37.79 29.02 14.18
C CYS A 4 -37.03 28.91 12.85
N ARG A 5 -35.74 29.29 12.82
CA ARG A 5 -34.83 29.08 11.68
C ARG A 5 -33.80 27.98 11.96
N LEU A 6 -34.19 26.92 12.69
CA LEU A 6 -33.29 25.79 12.98
C LEU A 6 -33.30 24.61 11.98
N PRO A 7 -34.31 24.36 11.12
CA PRO A 7 -34.30 23.11 10.35
C PRO A 7 -33.37 23.15 9.12
N ALA A 8 -33.02 24.33 8.60
CA ALA A 8 -32.22 24.45 7.38
C ALA A 8 -30.71 24.24 7.61
N LEU A 9 -30.20 24.56 8.80
CA LEU A 9 -28.76 24.42 9.09
C LEU A 9 -28.37 22.95 9.35
N LEU A 10 -29.29 22.14 9.87
CA LEU A 10 -29.04 20.72 10.17
C LEU A 10 -28.92 19.86 8.90
N LEU A 11 -29.67 20.20 7.84
CA LEU A 11 -29.64 19.48 6.56
C LEU A 11 -28.36 19.76 5.73
N LEU A 12 -27.73 20.93 5.90
CA LEU A 12 -26.47 21.24 5.23
C LEU A 12 -25.26 20.50 5.83
N LEU A 13 -25.33 20.09 7.10
CA LEU A 13 -24.23 19.37 7.77
C LEU A 13 -24.16 17.88 7.40
N CYS A 14 -25.24 17.27 6.91
CA CYS A 14 -25.25 15.87 6.47
C CYS A 14 -24.68 15.66 5.05
N ALA A 15 -24.59 16.71 4.23
CA ALA A 15 -24.07 16.63 2.86
C ALA A 15 -22.53 16.65 2.78
N ALA A 16 -21.84 16.91 3.89
CA ALA A 16 -20.38 16.78 3.99
C ALA A 16 -19.95 15.32 4.25
N PHE A 17 -20.65 14.35 3.62
CA PHE A 17 -20.15 13.00 3.53
C PHE A 17 -18.93 13.07 2.62
N SER A 18 -17.75 13.24 3.23
CA SER A 18 -16.48 13.23 2.53
C SER A 18 -16.42 11.97 1.67
N ALA A 19 -16.57 12.13 0.35
CA ALA A 19 -16.20 11.13 -0.62
C ALA A 19 -14.67 11.00 -0.56
N ARG A 20 -14.17 10.37 0.51
CA ARG A 20 -12.78 9.96 0.61
C ARG A 20 -12.64 8.83 -0.39
N ALA A 21 -11.82 9.06 -1.42
CA ALA A 21 -11.42 7.99 -2.32
C ALA A 21 -10.95 6.81 -1.46
N GLU A 22 -11.48 5.64 -1.75
CA GLU A 22 -11.09 4.42 -1.05
C GLU A 22 -9.59 4.22 -1.24
N PRO A 23 -8.83 3.86 -0.19
CA PRO A 23 -7.40 3.65 -0.32
C PRO A 23 -7.10 2.60 -1.39
N LEU A 24 -6.05 2.80 -2.19
CA LEU A 24 -5.64 1.86 -3.24
C LEU A 24 -5.25 0.48 -2.69
N LEU A 25 -4.91 0.40 -1.40
CA LEU A 25 -4.61 -0.86 -0.73
C LEU A 25 -5.55 -1.04 0.47
N PRO A 26 -5.99 -2.28 0.76
CA PRO A 26 -6.67 -2.58 2.00
C PRO A 26 -5.81 -2.19 3.21
N VAL A 27 -6.42 -1.54 4.20
CA VAL A 27 -5.72 -1.06 5.42
C VAL A 27 -6.20 -1.74 6.70
N GLU A 28 -7.29 -2.49 6.64
CA GLU A 28 -7.85 -3.16 7.80
C GLU A 28 -6.99 -4.36 8.21
N ARG A 29 -6.80 -4.55 9.52
CA ARG A 29 -6.10 -5.72 10.05
C ARG A 29 -6.80 -6.99 9.59
N GLY A 30 -6.03 -7.93 9.06
CA GLY A 30 -6.53 -9.20 8.55
C GLY A 30 -7.06 -9.14 7.13
N ALA A 31 -7.11 -7.95 6.50
CA ALA A 31 -7.38 -7.86 5.07
C ALA A 31 -6.31 -8.67 4.30
N THR A 32 -6.77 -9.50 3.38
CA THR A 32 -5.94 -10.37 2.55
C THR A 32 -6.27 -10.22 1.09
N TRP A 33 -5.26 -10.37 0.25
CA TRP A 33 -5.43 -10.50 -1.18
C TRP A 33 -4.46 -11.54 -1.73
N HIS A 34 -4.86 -12.20 -2.81
CA HIS A 34 -4.18 -13.37 -3.34
C HIS A 34 -3.75 -13.09 -4.78
N TYR A 35 -2.51 -13.44 -5.09
CA TYR A 35 -1.97 -13.39 -6.44
C TYR A 35 -1.54 -14.78 -6.86
N HIS A 36 -1.70 -15.07 -8.15
CA HIS A 36 -1.04 -16.19 -8.78
C HIS A 36 0.15 -15.66 -9.57
N ALA A 37 1.35 -15.81 -9.00
CA ALA A 37 2.60 -15.41 -9.63
C ALA A 37 3.01 -16.47 -10.65
N THR A 38 3.05 -16.09 -11.92
CA THR A 38 3.55 -16.91 -13.02
C THR A 38 4.83 -16.28 -13.56
N ASP A 39 5.91 -17.05 -13.65
CA ASP A 39 7.08 -16.68 -14.43
C ASP A 39 7.21 -17.68 -15.58
N SER A 40 7.14 -17.19 -16.83
CA SER A 40 7.29 -18.04 -18.01
C SER A 40 8.72 -18.56 -18.20
N ALA A 41 9.71 -17.91 -17.58
CA ALA A 41 11.12 -18.26 -17.67
C ALA A 41 11.62 -19.03 -16.44
N ASP A 42 10.97 -18.91 -15.28
CA ASP A 42 11.31 -19.64 -14.06
C ASP A 42 10.15 -20.54 -13.56
N PRO A 43 10.23 -21.88 -13.74
CA PRO A 43 9.23 -22.80 -13.22
C PRO A 43 9.20 -22.87 -11.68
N ARG A 44 10.12 -22.19 -10.98
CA ARG A 44 10.17 -22.07 -9.52
C ARG A 44 9.51 -20.80 -9.01
N ALA A 45 8.82 -20.04 -9.86
CA ALA A 45 7.97 -18.94 -9.42
C ALA A 45 7.13 -19.37 -8.21
N PRO A 46 6.94 -18.51 -7.21
CA PRO A 46 6.32 -18.89 -5.94
C PRO A 46 4.88 -19.41 -6.09
N GLY A 47 4.28 -19.30 -7.27
CA GLY A 47 2.93 -19.76 -7.55
C GLY A 47 1.94 -18.89 -6.81
N ASN A 48 1.20 -19.47 -5.86
CA ASN A 48 0.24 -18.70 -5.08
C ASN A 48 0.95 -17.86 -4.00
N VAL A 49 0.68 -16.56 -4.03
CA VAL A 49 1.17 -15.59 -3.07
C VAL A 49 -0.01 -14.95 -2.37
N THR A 50 0.01 -14.96 -1.04
CA THR A 50 -0.97 -14.25 -0.21
C THR A 50 -0.31 -13.02 0.37
N VAL A 51 -0.97 -11.87 0.28
CA VAL A 51 -0.55 -10.67 1.00
C VAL A 51 -1.58 -10.35 2.07
N ARG A 52 -1.12 -9.95 3.26
CA ARG A 52 -1.97 -9.70 4.42
C ARG A 52 -1.53 -8.45 5.17
N VAL A 53 -2.49 -7.65 5.63
CA VAL A 53 -2.26 -6.67 6.70
C VAL A 53 -2.21 -7.39 8.05
N ALA A 54 -1.01 -7.67 8.55
CA ALA A 54 -0.81 -8.37 9.81
C ALA A 54 -1.20 -7.52 11.03
N GLY A 55 -1.18 -6.19 10.89
CA GLY A 55 -1.62 -5.25 11.92
C GLY A 55 -0.89 -3.92 11.82
N THR A 56 -0.74 -3.28 12.97
CA THR A 56 -0.02 -2.01 13.11
C THR A 56 1.18 -2.24 14.02
N GLU A 57 2.32 -1.68 13.65
CA GLU A 57 3.58 -1.68 14.41
C GLU A 57 4.00 -0.23 14.68
N GLU A 58 4.73 0.00 15.77
CA GLU A 58 5.37 1.29 16.03
C GLU A 58 6.72 1.33 15.30
N PHE A 59 6.99 2.42 14.59
CA PHE A 59 8.26 2.66 13.93
C PHE A 59 8.63 4.15 14.02
N ASP A 60 9.74 4.48 14.67
CA ASP A 60 10.24 5.87 14.83
C ASP A 60 9.21 6.85 15.43
N GLY A 61 8.50 6.42 16.47
CA GLY A 61 7.45 7.17 17.16
C GLY A 61 6.11 7.22 16.41
N ARG A 62 5.91 6.44 15.34
CA ARG A 62 4.69 6.49 14.54
C ARG A 62 4.06 5.12 14.29
N PRO A 63 2.73 5.01 14.26
CA PRO A 63 2.06 3.78 13.84
C PRO A 63 2.20 3.59 12.32
N VAL A 64 2.61 2.40 11.90
CA VAL A 64 2.70 1.95 10.50
C VAL A 64 2.03 0.60 10.34
N LEU A 65 1.47 0.31 9.18
CA LEU A 65 0.92 -1.00 8.86
C LEU A 65 2.05 -2.00 8.64
N ARG A 66 1.91 -3.18 9.24
CA ARG A 66 2.75 -4.35 8.95
C ARG A 66 2.05 -5.18 7.89
N VAL A 67 2.65 -5.26 6.70
CA VAL A 67 2.13 -6.05 5.58
C VAL A 67 3.07 -7.22 5.32
N GLU A 68 2.51 -8.42 5.21
CA GLU A 68 3.25 -9.66 5.02
C GLU A 68 2.90 -10.28 3.68
N THR A 69 3.91 -10.64 2.91
CA THR A 69 3.80 -11.49 1.72
C THR A 69 4.16 -12.91 2.13
N ILE A 70 3.25 -13.84 1.84
CA ILE A 70 3.32 -15.25 2.22
C ILE A 70 3.36 -16.07 0.93
N ALA A 71 4.35 -16.94 0.80
CA ALA A 71 4.45 -17.90 -0.29
C ALA A 71 4.89 -19.25 0.29
N ALA A 72 4.31 -20.35 -0.20
CA ALA A 72 4.54 -21.70 0.33
C ALA A 72 4.41 -21.77 1.87
N ASP A 73 3.37 -21.13 2.41
CA ASP A 73 3.06 -21.04 3.85
C ASP A 73 4.13 -20.35 4.73
N ALA A 74 5.11 -19.70 4.12
CA ALA A 74 6.14 -18.93 4.81
C ALA A 74 6.04 -17.43 4.51
N VAL A 75 6.29 -16.59 5.51
CA VAL A 75 6.44 -15.14 5.29
C VAL A 75 7.75 -14.91 4.54
N VAL A 76 7.65 -14.53 3.28
CA VAL A 76 8.81 -14.30 2.41
C VAL A 76 9.24 -12.83 2.37
N LYS A 77 8.32 -11.93 2.74
CA LYS A 77 8.58 -10.49 2.82
C LYS A 77 7.68 -9.85 3.87
N THR A 78 8.24 -8.95 4.68
CA THR A 78 7.49 -8.05 5.55
C THR A 78 7.81 -6.61 5.17
N GLU A 79 6.78 -5.78 5.04
CA GLU A 79 6.91 -4.35 4.77
C GLU A 79 6.21 -3.55 5.86
N LEU A 80 6.89 -2.52 6.38
CA LEU A 80 6.27 -1.52 7.23
C LEU A 80 5.91 -0.31 6.38
N ILE A 81 4.61 -0.04 6.25
CA ILE A 81 4.10 0.99 5.34
C ILE A 81 3.19 1.99 6.04
N SER A 82 3.11 3.21 5.52
CA SER A 82 1.97 4.10 5.77
C SER A 82 1.12 4.23 4.52
N VAL A 83 -0.18 4.40 4.71
CA VAL A 83 -1.14 4.69 3.65
C VAL A 83 -1.86 5.99 4.05
N ASP A 84 -1.53 7.10 3.39
CA ASP A 84 -2.09 8.42 3.66
C ASP A 84 -2.36 9.20 2.36
N GLU A 85 -2.77 10.47 2.45
CA GLU A 85 -3.05 11.31 1.28
C GLU A 85 -1.87 11.53 0.33
N ARG A 86 -0.63 11.20 0.74
CA ARG A 86 0.56 11.26 -0.11
C ARG A 86 0.82 9.93 -0.81
N GLY A 87 0.16 8.86 -0.40
CA GLY A 87 0.23 7.53 -1.01
C GLY A 87 0.74 6.47 -0.05
N VAL A 88 1.25 5.40 -0.63
CA VAL A 88 1.82 4.27 0.09
C VAL A 88 3.33 4.46 0.20
N HIS A 89 3.83 4.57 1.42
CA HIS A 89 5.26 4.76 1.69
C HIS A 89 5.81 3.61 2.52
N CYS A 90 6.91 3.01 2.10
CA CYS A 90 7.63 1.95 2.79
C CYS A 90 8.77 2.52 3.64
N TYR A 91 8.77 2.15 4.92
CA TYR A 91 9.77 2.55 5.91
C TYR A 91 10.84 1.49 6.10
N ARG A 92 10.42 0.22 6.00
CA ARG A 92 11.28 -0.93 6.25
C ARG A 92 10.78 -2.13 5.46
N ARG A 93 11.71 -2.86 4.84
CA ARG A 93 11.45 -4.16 4.22
C ARG A 93 12.34 -5.21 4.87
N THR A 94 11.78 -6.36 5.19
CA THR A 94 12.51 -7.51 5.73
C THR A 94 12.25 -8.73 4.83
N THR A 95 13.31 -9.38 4.37
CA THR A 95 13.24 -10.59 3.52
C THR A 95 13.05 -11.86 4.37
N ALA A 96 12.76 -12.98 3.70
CA ALA A 96 12.66 -14.30 4.32
C ALA A 96 13.91 -14.68 5.16
N GLN A 97 15.09 -14.22 4.73
CA GLN A 97 16.37 -14.48 5.41
C GLN A 97 16.61 -13.56 6.62
N GLY A 98 15.68 -12.64 6.92
CA GLY A 98 15.81 -11.66 7.99
C GLY A 98 16.61 -10.40 7.62
N ASN A 99 17.13 -10.34 6.38
CA ASN A 99 17.80 -9.14 5.88
C ASN A 99 16.81 -7.98 5.90
N THR A 100 17.19 -6.89 6.56
CA THR A 100 16.31 -5.75 6.80
C THR A 100 16.90 -4.49 6.20
N LEU A 101 16.14 -3.88 5.31
CA LEU A 101 16.42 -2.59 4.70
C LEU A 101 15.54 -1.54 5.35
N ARG A 102 16.17 -0.47 5.81
CA ARG A 102 15.50 0.70 6.37
C ARG A 102 15.61 1.85 5.37
N PHE A 103 14.49 2.51 5.12
CA PHE A 103 14.40 3.60 4.16
C PHE A 103 14.33 4.94 4.88
N GLN A 104 15.35 5.78 4.68
CA GLN A 104 15.42 7.16 5.19
C GLN A 104 15.90 8.10 4.08
N PRO A 105 14.99 8.87 3.44
CA PRO A 105 13.55 8.96 3.71
C PRO A 105 12.77 7.67 3.34
N PRO A 106 11.53 7.49 3.84
CA PRO A 106 10.65 6.41 3.39
C PRO A 106 10.46 6.45 1.87
N GLN A 107 10.45 5.28 1.22
CA GLN A 107 10.32 5.18 -0.22
C GLN A 107 8.86 5.04 -0.65
N MET A 108 8.47 5.71 -1.72
CA MET A 108 7.11 5.64 -2.26
C MET A 108 6.93 4.32 -3.03
N LEU A 109 6.01 3.47 -2.55
CA LEU A 109 5.61 2.26 -3.26
C LEU A 109 4.55 2.56 -4.32
N LEU A 110 3.58 3.41 -3.98
CA LEU A 110 2.45 3.75 -4.83
C LEU A 110 1.98 5.17 -4.52
N PRO A 111 1.78 6.04 -5.52
CA PRO A 111 1.23 7.38 -5.28
C PRO A 111 -0.24 7.31 -4.84
N ALA A 112 -0.73 8.34 -4.15
CA ALA A 112 -2.12 8.39 -3.67
C ALA A 112 -3.16 8.41 -4.80
N ALA A 113 -2.80 9.00 -5.93
CA ALA A 113 -3.65 9.12 -7.10
C ALA A 113 -2.88 8.70 -8.35
N LEU A 114 -3.40 7.70 -9.04
CA LEU A 114 -2.88 7.23 -10.31
C LEU A 114 -3.56 8.02 -11.42
N HIS A 115 -2.79 8.85 -12.12
CA HIS A 115 -3.23 9.55 -13.32
C HIS A 115 -2.28 9.19 -14.46
N LEU A 116 -2.81 9.14 -15.69
CA LEU A 116 -2.01 8.86 -16.89
C LEU A 116 -0.76 9.75 -16.94
N GLY A 117 0.40 9.12 -17.16
CA GLY A 117 1.70 9.78 -17.19
C GLY A 117 2.34 10.06 -15.83
N ALA A 118 1.68 9.75 -14.70
CA ALA A 118 2.31 9.85 -13.39
C ALA A 118 3.54 8.93 -13.31
N THR A 119 4.64 9.42 -12.74
CA THR A 119 5.89 8.66 -12.58
C THR A 119 6.39 8.67 -11.15
N TRP A 120 7.06 7.59 -10.74
CA TRP A 120 7.78 7.49 -9.48
C TRP A 120 8.89 6.45 -9.59
N SER A 121 9.81 6.44 -8.62
CA SER A 121 10.90 5.47 -8.56
C SER A 121 10.96 4.78 -7.20
N PHE A 122 11.39 3.53 -7.20
CA PHE A 122 11.66 2.75 -5.99
C PHE A 122 13.05 2.12 -6.12
N ILE A 123 13.82 2.18 -5.05
CA ILE A 123 15.14 1.59 -4.94
C ILE A 123 14.99 0.33 -4.08
N GLU A 124 15.24 -0.81 -4.70
CA GLU A 124 15.32 -2.09 -4.03
C GLU A 124 16.79 -2.48 -3.84
N ASP A 125 17.11 -3.13 -2.73
CA ASP A 125 18.37 -3.85 -2.57
C ASP A 125 18.01 -5.33 -2.43
N ASP A 126 18.41 -6.14 -3.40
CA ASP A 126 18.10 -7.56 -3.48
C ASP A 126 19.19 -8.43 -2.82
N GLY A 127 20.18 -7.81 -2.18
CA GLY A 127 21.36 -8.45 -1.60
C GLY A 127 22.47 -8.73 -2.61
N ALA A 128 22.22 -8.61 -3.92
CA ALA A 128 23.23 -8.64 -4.97
C ALA A 128 23.64 -7.22 -5.40
N GLY A 129 22.76 -6.24 -5.25
CA GLY A 129 23.04 -4.83 -5.42
C GLY A 129 21.81 -3.95 -5.36
N GLU A 130 22.03 -2.65 -5.53
CA GLU A 130 20.95 -1.67 -5.62
C GLU A 130 20.30 -1.73 -7.01
N VAL A 131 19.01 -2.00 -7.05
CA VAL A 131 18.16 -1.98 -8.25
C VAL A 131 17.22 -0.78 -8.16
N ARG A 132 17.34 0.14 -9.12
CA ARG A 132 16.38 1.24 -9.27
C ARG A 132 15.28 0.85 -10.25
N GLN A 133 14.04 0.90 -9.77
CA GLN A 133 12.83 0.72 -10.54
C GLN A 133 12.20 2.08 -10.84
N GLU A 134 11.80 2.29 -12.08
CA GLU A 134 11.07 3.49 -12.53
C GLU A 134 9.69 3.04 -13.05
N PHE A 135 8.66 3.71 -12.57
CA PHE A 135 7.26 3.41 -12.87
C PHE A 135 6.61 4.56 -13.62
N THR A 136 5.67 4.23 -14.51
CA THR A 136 4.83 5.20 -15.20
C THR A 136 3.42 4.62 -15.37
N VAL A 137 2.39 5.42 -15.08
CA VAL A 137 1.01 5.04 -15.42
C VAL A 137 0.83 5.18 -16.94
N ALA A 138 0.88 4.06 -17.65
CA ALA A 138 0.86 4.03 -19.11
C ALA A 138 -0.56 4.01 -19.71
N ALA A 139 -1.51 3.41 -19.01
CA ALA A 139 -2.88 3.21 -19.46
C ALA A 139 -3.84 3.14 -18.26
N GLU A 140 -5.13 3.33 -18.53
CA GLU A 140 -6.23 3.04 -17.62
C GLU A 140 -7.23 2.15 -18.38
N GLU A 141 -7.44 0.93 -17.89
CA GLU A 141 -8.31 -0.06 -18.51
C GLU A 141 -8.90 -0.99 -17.45
N ASP A 142 -10.05 -1.59 -17.75
CA ASP A 142 -10.63 -2.62 -16.91
C ASP A 142 -9.80 -3.91 -17.03
N VAL A 143 -9.46 -4.51 -15.88
CA VAL A 143 -8.72 -5.78 -15.80
C VAL A 143 -9.66 -6.88 -15.29
N THR A 144 -9.68 -8.02 -15.98
CA THR A 144 -10.48 -9.22 -15.64
C THR A 144 -9.64 -10.41 -15.24
#